data_AF-A0AAJ2JSK7-F1
#
_entry.id   AF-A0AAJ2JSK7-F1
#
_cell.length_a   1.000
_cell.length_b   1.000
_cell.length_c   1.000
_cell.angle_alpha   90.00
_cell.angle_beta   90.00
_cell.angle_gamma   90.00
#
_symmetry.space_group_name_H-M   'P 1'
#
loop_
_entity.id
_entity.type
_entity.pdbx_description
1 polymer ?
#
loop_
_entity_poly.entity_id
_entity_poly.type
_entity_poly.pdbx_seq_one_letter_code
_entity_poly.pdbx_strand_id
1 'polypeptide(L)' 'MFDKTGTLTKEEPSVVDVIPAKSYDKKEVIRTAAIAEVGSRHPIGEAIVNYAKKLKIKIPKASKYETVAGKGGG' A
#
# COMPACT_ATOMS: atom_id res chain seq x y z
N MET A 1 7.73 20.52 -32.76
CA MET A 1 6.57 19.59 -32.68
C MET A 1 6.89 18.62 -31.55
N PHE A 2 6.19 18.73 -30.43
CA PHE A 2 6.47 17.94 -29.23
C PHE A 2 5.88 16.53 -29.38
N ASP A 3 6.74 15.53 -29.53
CA ASP A 3 6.38 14.14 -29.31
C ASP A 3 6.31 13.89 -27.80
N LYS A 4 5.09 13.86 -27.25
CA LYS A 4 4.84 13.31 -25.91
C LYS A 4 4.35 11.87 -26.09
N THR A 5 5.30 11.02 -26.47
CA THR A 5 5.47 9.64 -26.02
C THR A 5 4.17 8.97 -25.56
N GLY A 6 3.65 8.09 -26.42
CA GLY A 6 2.46 7.28 -26.18
C GLY A 6 2.38 6.74 -24.76
N THR A 7 1.30 7.10 -24.06
CA THR A 7 0.99 6.51 -22.77
C THR A 7 0.40 5.14 -23.03
N LEU A 8 1.28 4.15 -23.16
CA LEU A 8 0.94 2.75 -23.00
C LEU A 8 0.60 2.56 -21.51
N THR A 9 -0.62 2.93 -21.12
CA THR A 9 -1.10 2.74 -19.75
C THR A 9 -1.08 1.24 -19.50
N LYS A 10 -0.09 0.75 -18.73
CA LYS A 10 -0.17 -0.60 -18.17
C LYS A 10 -1.48 -0.65 -17.40
N GLU A 11 -2.35 -1.58 -17.75
CA GLU A 11 -3.69 -1.76 -17.19
C GLU A 11 -3.66 -2.16 -15.70
N GLU A 12 -2.48 -2.17 -15.07
CA GLU A 12 -2.26 -2.52 -13.68
C GLU A 12 -1.88 -1.28 -12.85
N PRO A 13 -2.62 -0.97 -11.77
CA PRO A 13 -2.26 0.11 -10.87
C PRO A 13 -0.88 -0.15 -10.26
N SER A 14 -0.06 0.90 -10.21
CA SER A 14 1.28 0.85 -9.62
C SER A 14 1.59 2.13 -8.85
N VAL A 15 2.33 1.99 -7.76
CA VAL A 15 2.77 3.15 -6.96
C VAL A 15 3.84 3.90 -7.74
N VAL A 16 3.51 5.10 -8.19
CA VAL A 16 4.42 5.99 -8.93
C VAL A 16 5.24 6.89 -8.01
N ASP A 17 4.65 7.36 -6.91
CA ASP A 17 5.33 8.18 -5.93
C ASP A 17 4.74 8.03 -4.52
N VAL A 18 5.52 8.38 -3.51
CA VAL A 18 5.12 8.40 -2.10
C VAL A 18 5.73 9.63 -1.45
N ILE A 19 4.86 10.49 -0.92
CA ILE A 19 5.20 11.74 -0.24
C ILE A 19 4.89 11.55 1.25
N PRO A 20 5.87 11.21 2.09
CA PRO A 20 5.66 11.10 3.53
C PRO A 20 5.50 12.48 4.18
N ALA A 21 4.80 12.53 5.31
CA ALA A 21 4.81 13.73 6.15
C ALA A 21 6.20 13.94 6.77
N LYS A 22 6.55 15.19 7.11
CA LYS A 22 7.91 15.60 7.56
C LYS A 22 8.53 14.76 8.69
N SER A 23 7.70 14.14 9.54
CA SER A 23 8.15 13.32 10.68
C SER A 23 8.12 11.81 10.42
N TYR A 24 7.80 11.38 9.20
CA TYR A 24 7.67 9.96 8.88
C TYR A 24 8.66 9.55 7.79
N ASP A 25 9.26 8.37 7.96
CA ASP A 25 10.07 7.79 6.91
C ASP A 25 9.18 7.24 5.78
N LYS A 26 9.63 7.39 4.54
CA LYS A 26 8.92 6.88 3.36
C LYS A 26 8.65 5.38 3.48
N LYS A 27 9.60 4.58 4.00
CA LYS A 27 9.43 3.14 4.19
C LYS A 27 8.40 2.83 5.27
N GLU A 28 8.32 3.62 6.34
CA GLU A 28 7.30 3.45 7.37
C GLU A 28 5.90 3.74 6.84
N VAL A 29 5.73 4.82 6.07
CA VAL A 29 4.45 5.13 5.40
C VAL A 29 4.02 3.99 4.47
N ILE A 30 4.94 3.51 3.64
CA ILE A 30 4.68 2.39 2.72
C ILE A 30 4.35 1.11 3.48
N ARG A 31 5.07 0.84 4.57
CA ARG A 31 4.85 -0.34 5.41
C ARG A 31 3.46 -0.31 6.02
N THR A 32 3.06 0.81 6.62
CA THR A 32 1.75 0.96 7.26
C THR A 32 0.61 0.88 6.24
N ALA A 33 0.77 1.55 5.08
CA ALA A 33 -0.20 1.45 3.99
C ALA A 33 -0.34 0.01 3.48
N ALA A 34 0.78 -0.70 3.28
CA ALA A 34 0.75 -2.09 2.85
C ALA A 34 0.13 -3.03 3.89
N ILE A 35 0.31 -2.77 5.19
CA ILE A 35 -0.35 -3.55 6.26
C ILE A 35 -1.86 -3.33 6.23
N ALA A 36 -2.33 -2.10 6.04
CA ALA A 36 -3.75 -1.81 5.93
C ALA A 36 -4.38 -2.50 4.71
N GLU A 37 -3.65 -2.54 3.59
CA GLU A 37 -4.14 -3.09 2.33
C GLU A 37 -3.92 -4.60 2.15
N VAL A 38 -3.08 -5.27 2.95
CA VAL A 38 -2.80 -6.70 2.78
C VAL A 38 -4.04 -7.61 2.98
N GLY A 39 -5.09 -7.10 3.64
CA GLY A 39 -6.39 -7.76 3.78
C GLY A 39 -7.47 -7.24 2.81
N SER A 40 -7.15 -6.23 2.01
CA SER A 40 -8.04 -5.57 1.05
C SER A 40 -7.98 -6.30 -0.30
N ARG A 41 -9.13 -6.56 -0.94
CA ARG A 41 -9.21 -7.20 -2.28
C ARG A 41 -9.18 -6.18 -3.42
N HIS A 42 -8.75 -4.95 -3.14
CA HIS A 42 -8.74 -3.88 -4.14
C HIS A 42 -7.46 -3.92 -4.98
N PRO A 43 -7.54 -3.68 -6.30
CA PRO A 43 -6.37 -3.60 -7.19
C PRO A 43 -5.32 -2.59 -6.72
N ILE A 44 -5.78 -1.49 -6.11
CA ILE A 44 -4.91 -0.43 -5.55
C ILE A 44 -4.13 -0.94 -4.33
N GLY A 45 -4.77 -1.74 -3.47
CA GLY A 45 -4.12 -2.34 -2.31
C GLY A 45 -3.02 -3.31 -2.71
N GLU A 46 -3.28 -4.13 -3.74
CA GLU A 46 -2.27 -5.02 -4.32
C GLU A 46 -1.07 -4.24 -4.88
N ALA A 47 -1.31 -3.10 -5.54
CA ALA A 47 -0.24 -2.24 -6.03
C ALA A 47 0.69 -1.75 -4.90
N ILE A 48 0.12 -1.35 -3.76
CA ILE A 48 0.87 -0.88 -2.58
C ILE A 48 1.65 -2.03 -1.93
N VAL A 49 1.01 -3.19 -1.74
CA VAL A 49 1.64 -4.40 -1.19
C VAL A 49 2.80 -4.86 -2.08
N ASN A 50 2.61 -4.85 -3.39
CA ASN A 50 3.65 -5.21 -4.35
C ASN A 50 4.81 -4.19 -4.35
N TYR A 51 4.51 -2.89 -4.22
CA TYR A 51 5.53 -1.85 -4.10
C TYR A 51 6.37 -2.02 -2.82
N ALA A 52 5.74 -2.29 -1.69
CA ALA A 52 6.43 -2.57 -0.43
C ALA A 52 7.31 -3.84 -0.52
N LYS A 53 6.84 -4.91 -1.18
CA LYS A 53 7.63 -6.13 -1.45
C LYS A 53 8.86 -5.82 -2.31
N LYS A 54 8.71 -5.02 -3.38
CA LYS A 54 9.84 -4.60 -4.24
C LYS A 54 10.91 -3.84 -3.45
N LEU A 55 10.50 -3.05 -2.46
CA LEU A 55 11.41 -2.33 -1.56
C LEU A 55 11.98 -3.20 -0.43
N LYS A 56 11.73 -4.52 -0.44
CA LYS A 56 12.12 -5.47 0.62
C LYS A 56 11.63 -5.06 2.02
N ILE A 57 10.52 -4.33 2.08
CA ILE A 57 9.89 -3.96 3.34
C ILE A 57 9.14 -5.18 3.87
N LYS A 58 9.42 -5.56 5.11
CA LYS A 58 8.69 -6.64 5.78
C LYS A 58 7.28 -6.18 6.12
N ILE A 59 6.33 -6.61 5.31
CA ILE A 59 4.90 -6.50 5.61
C ILE A 59 4.54 -7.74 6.44
N PRO A 60 4.18 -7.61 7.73
CA PRO A 60 3.61 -8.73 8.45
C PRO A 60 2.34 -9.17 7.70
N LYS A 61 2.19 -10.48 7.43
CA LYS A 61 0.90 -11.01 7.01
C LYS A 61 -0.10 -10.57 8.07
N ALA A 62 -1.24 -9.99 7.66
CA ALA A 62 -2.36 -9.74 8.55
C ALA A 62 -2.94 -11.09 9.00
N SER A 63 -2.20 -11.81 9.83
CA SER A 63 -2.61 -13.12 10.36
C SER A 63 -3.54 -12.97 11.55
N LYS A 64 -3.72 -11.75 12.08
CA LYS A 64 -4.70 -11.43 13.11
C LYS A 64 -5.08 -9.96 12.99
N TYR A 65 -6.03 -9.64 12.11
CA TYR A 65 -7.06 -8.73 12.61
C TYR A 65 -7.80 -9.57 13.64
N GLU A 66 -7.30 -9.58 14.89
CA GLU A 66 -8.20 -9.81 16.00
C GLU A 66 -9.20 -8.68 15.85
N THR A 67 -10.34 -8.99 15.24
CA THR A 67 -11.56 -8.25 15.48
C THR A 67 -11.64 -8.23 17.00
N VAL A 68 -11.20 -7.14 17.62
CA VAL A 68 -11.66 -6.76 18.93
C VAL A 68 -13.14 -6.49 18.69
N ALA A 69 -13.92 -7.58 18.64
CA ALA A 69 -15.34 -7.56 18.83
C ALA A 69 -15.49 -6.77 20.12
N GLY A 70 -16.01 -5.56 19.95
CA GLY A 70 -16.10 -4.59 21.03
C GLY A 70 -16.62 -5.31 22.24
N LYS A 71 -15.86 -5.21 23.33
CA LYS A 71 -16.36 -5.44 24.67
C LYS A 71 -17.40 -4.35 24.93
N GLY A 72 -18.56 -4.51 24.29
CA GLY A 72 -19.78 -3.79 24.62
C GLY A 72 -20.24 -4.37 25.93
N GLY A 73 -19.85 -3.71 27.02
CA GLY A 73 -20.59 -3.82 28.26
C GLY A 73 -21.97 -3.18 28.07
N GLY A 74 -22.99 -3.81 28.65
CA GLY A 74 -24.39 -3.40 28.61
C GLY A 74 -25.27 -4.59 28.92
#